data_AF-K1V4W4-F1
#
_entry.id   AF-K1V4W4-F1
#
_cell.length_a   1.000
_cell.length_b   1.000
_cell.length_c   1.000
_cell.angle_alpha   90.00
_cell.angle_beta   90.00
_cell.angle_gamma   90.00
#
_symmetry.space_group_name_H-M   'P 1'
#
loop_
_entity.id
_entity.type
_entity.pdbx_description
1 polymer ?
#
loop_
_entity_poly.entity_id
_entity_poly.type
_entity_poly.pdbx_seq_one_letter_code
_entity_poly.pdbx_strand_id
1 'polypeptide(L)'
;MGGNFSFDEQGVFYQTATLYGYVKKDDVLVSYKVLMAVLNSRLCWWFMQNTGTVMSGGFYRYKPAYIKPFPMPSDMVLSKSSLEIENLVKAIEQEKENDTSTLENQIDFLVYHLYGLTYDEVLIVDPE
;
A
#
# COMPACT_ATOMS: atom_id res chain seq x y z
N MET A 1 -8.95 -4.43 7.40
CA MET A 1 -7.65 -4.60 8.11
C MET A 1 -6.60 -4.83 7.05
N GLY A 2 -5.47 -4.12 7.11
CA GLY A 2 -4.45 -4.14 6.06
C GLY A 2 -3.08 -3.69 6.57
N GLY A 3 -2.22 -3.23 5.67
CA GLY A 3 -0.95 -2.60 6.03
C GLY A 3 -1.18 -1.36 6.88
N ASN A 4 -0.23 -1.05 7.77
CA ASN A 4 -0.21 0.19 8.56
C ASN A 4 1.09 0.96 8.28
N PHE A 5 1.33 1.24 7.00
CA PHE A 5 2.45 2.04 6.56
C PHE A 5 2.12 3.52 6.72
N SER A 6 3.10 4.28 7.21
CA SER A 6 3.01 5.73 7.35
C SER A 6 4.28 6.36 6.80
N PHE A 7 4.15 7.54 6.23
CA PHE A 7 5.27 8.26 5.66
C PHE A 7 5.86 9.22 6.69
N ASP A 8 7.12 9.00 7.04
CA ASP A 8 7.91 9.92 7.88
C ASP A 8 8.68 10.89 7.00
N GLU A 9 8.12 12.09 6.82
CA GLU A 9 8.72 13.14 5.99
C GLU A 9 10.07 13.64 6.51
N GLN A 10 10.29 13.57 7.83
CA GLN A 10 11.51 14.08 8.47
C GLN A 10 12.58 13.01 8.65
N GLY A 11 12.22 11.73 8.52
CA GLY A 11 13.13 10.59 8.69
C GLY A 11 13.65 10.42 10.12
N VAL A 12 12.87 10.82 11.12
CA VAL A 12 13.27 10.83 12.54
C VAL A 12 12.81 9.56 13.27
N PHE A 13 11.81 8.86 12.75
CA PHE A 13 11.21 7.69 13.37
C PHE A 13 11.82 6.39 12.83
N TYR A 14 12.67 5.76 13.65
CA TYR A 14 13.23 4.45 13.38
C TYR A 14 13.22 3.59 14.64
N GLN A 15 12.74 2.35 14.52
CA GLN A 15 12.81 1.34 15.57
C GLN A 15 13.35 0.02 15.01
N THR A 16 14.04 -0.76 15.84
CA THR A 16 14.89 -1.87 15.38
C THR A 16 14.24 -3.26 15.41
N ALA A 17 13.18 -3.48 16.19
CA ALA A 17 12.71 -4.85 16.47
C ALA A 17 11.37 -5.24 15.81
N THR A 18 10.46 -4.28 15.65
CA THR A 18 9.05 -4.55 15.26
C THR A 18 8.48 -3.60 14.22
N LEU A 19 9.15 -2.48 13.96
CA LEU A 19 8.82 -1.55 12.89
C LEU A 19 9.88 -1.67 11.79
N TYR A 20 9.46 -1.64 10.53
CA TYR A 20 10.36 -1.69 9.39
C TYR A 20 10.20 -0.41 8.57
N GLY A 21 11.32 0.27 8.32
CA GLY A 21 11.38 1.44 7.43
C GLY A 21 11.86 1.04 6.04
N TYR A 22 11.28 1.67 5.02
CA TYR A 22 11.66 1.48 3.62
C TYR A 22 12.23 2.80 3.08
N VAL A 23 13.45 2.74 2.55
CA VAL A 23 14.10 3.87 1.87
C VAL A 23 14.13 3.55 0.39
N LYS A 24 13.52 4.41 -0.43
CA LYS A 24 13.57 4.27 -1.89
C LYS A 24 14.97 4.61 -2.40
N LYS A 25 15.41 3.94 -3.45
CA LYS A 25 16.64 4.30 -4.15
C LYS A 25 16.45 5.62 -4.93
N ASP A 26 17.54 6.30 -5.25
CA ASP A 26 17.52 7.59 -5.94
C ASP A 26 16.91 7.53 -7.34
N ASP A 27 17.04 6.38 -8.02
CA ASP A 27 16.48 6.11 -9.35
C ASP A 27 14.97 5.80 -9.35
N VAL A 28 14.38 5.59 -8.17
CA VAL A 28 12.93 5.39 -8.03
C VAL A 28 12.21 6.74 -8.02
N LEU A 29 11.58 7.06 -9.15
CA LEU A 29 10.85 8.31 -9.35
C LEU A 29 9.44 8.32 -8.74
N VAL A 30 8.91 7.16 -8.35
CA VAL A 30 7.60 7.05 -7.69
C VAL A 30 7.65 7.78 -6.34
N SER A 31 6.62 8.56 -6.03
CA SER A 31 6.53 9.26 -4.75
C SER A 31 6.30 8.29 -3.58
N TYR A 32 6.81 8.65 -2.40
CA TYR A 32 6.58 7.83 -1.19
C TYR A 32 5.10 7.68 -0.86
N LYS A 33 4.26 8.67 -1.17
CA LYS A 33 2.81 8.62 -0.94
C LYS A 33 2.14 7.54 -1.80
N VAL A 34 2.54 7.42 -3.07
CA VAL A 34 2.03 6.34 -3.95
C VAL A 34 2.52 4.97 -3.48
N LEU A 35 3.81 4.84 -3.15
CA LEU A 35 4.35 3.59 -2.61
C LEU A 35 3.62 3.17 -1.32
N MET A 36 3.38 4.11 -0.41
CA MET A 36 2.66 3.90 0.84
C MET A 36 1.21 3.47 0.59
N ALA A 37 0.50 4.13 -0.33
CA ALA A 37 -0.86 3.79 -0.71
C ALA A 37 -0.95 2.34 -1.24
N VAL A 38 -0.01 1.95 -2.10
CA VAL A 38 0.06 0.57 -2.62
C VAL A 38 0.32 -0.44 -1.50
N LEU A 39 1.23 -0.15 -0.56
CA LEU A 39 1.53 -1.04 0.56
C LEU A 39 0.39 -1.15 1.60
N ASN A 40 -0.46 -0.13 1.68
CA ASN A 40 -1.67 -0.13 2.51
C ASN A 40 -2.90 -0.71 1.81
N SER A 41 -2.85 -0.94 0.50
CA SER A 41 -3.99 -1.42 -0.29
C SER A 41 -4.45 -2.83 0.11
N ARG A 42 -5.72 -3.12 -0.18
CA ARG A 42 -6.30 -4.46 -0.05
C ARG A 42 -5.59 -5.48 -0.93
N LEU A 43 -5.08 -5.07 -2.10
CA LEU A 43 -4.29 -5.94 -2.97
C LEU A 43 -3.00 -6.42 -2.29
N CYS A 44 -2.24 -5.50 -1.68
CA CYS A 44 -1.03 -5.86 -0.94
C CYS A 44 -1.37 -6.72 0.29
N TRP A 45 -2.48 -6.42 0.96
CA TRP A 45 -2.95 -7.23 2.08
C TRP A 45 -3.29 -8.67 1.66
N TRP A 46 -4.11 -8.83 0.61
CA TRP A 46 -4.45 -10.12 0.04
C TRP A 46 -3.19 -10.92 -0.35
N PHE A 47 -2.21 -10.27 -0.99
CA PHE A 47 -0.94 -10.91 -1.32
C PHE A 47 -0.21 -11.42 -0.08
N MET A 48 -0.13 -10.59 0.97
CA MET A 48 0.52 -10.94 2.23
C MET A 48 -0.19 -12.09 2.94
N GLN A 49 -1.52 -12.17 2.84
CA GLN A 49 -2.30 -13.28 3.41
C GLN A 49 -2.06 -14.60 2.68
N ASN A 50 -1.90 -14.55 1.35
CA ASN A 50 -1.76 -15.75 0.52
C ASN A 50 -0.30 -16.25 0.40
N THR A 51 0.68 -15.37 0.58
CA THR A 51 2.11 -15.73 0.45
C THR A 51 2.87 -15.71 1.78
N GLY A 52 2.34 -15.03 2.79
CA GLY A 52 2.92 -14.94 4.13
C GLY A 52 2.68 -16.18 4.98
N THR A 53 3.52 -16.37 6.00
CA THR A 53 3.28 -17.40 7.03
C THR A 53 2.50 -16.81 8.21
N VAL A 54 1.36 -17.42 8.52
CA VAL A 54 0.56 -17.08 9.70
C VAL A 54 1.31 -17.50 10.97
N MET A 55 1.51 -16.58 11.91
CA MET A 55 2.06 -16.93 13.22
C MET A 55 0.97 -17.58 14.10
N SER A 56 1.37 -18.44 15.04
CA SER A 56 0.44 -19.00 16.03
C SER A 56 -0.38 -17.88 16.69
N GLY A 57 -1.71 -17.97 16.59
CA GLY A 57 -2.64 -16.94 17.07
C GLY A 57 -3.28 -16.07 15.99
N GLY A 58 -3.00 -16.30 14.69
CA GLY A 58 -3.69 -15.62 13.58
C GLY A 58 -3.11 -14.25 13.21
N PHE A 59 -1.95 -13.88 13.77
CA PHE A 59 -1.28 -12.62 13.46
C PHE A 59 -0.36 -12.73 12.24
N TYR A 60 -0.36 -11.69 11.41
CA TYR A 60 0.57 -11.53 10.28
C TYR A 60 1.72 -10.61 10.67
N ARG A 61 2.95 -10.97 10.29
CA ARG A 61 4.14 -10.14 10.55
C ARG A 61 4.64 -9.55 9.25
N TYR A 62 4.65 -8.22 9.14
CA TYR A 62 5.15 -7.49 7.97
C TYR A 62 6.69 -7.44 7.92
N LYS A 63 7.34 -8.60 7.85
CA LYS A 63 8.79 -8.65 7.64
C LYS A 63 9.10 -8.21 6.20
N PRO A 64 10.22 -7.50 5.96
CA PRO A 64 10.63 -7.13 4.60
C PRO A 64 10.75 -8.33 3.66
N ALA A 65 11.11 -9.50 4.18
CA ALA A 65 11.19 -10.74 3.40
C ALA A 65 9.85 -11.16 2.76
N TYR A 66 8.71 -10.82 3.37
CA TYR A 66 7.38 -11.19 2.85
C TYR A 66 6.83 -10.15 1.88
N ILE A 67 7.24 -8.89 2.02
CA ILE A 67 6.86 -7.81 1.08
C ILE A 67 7.75 -7.83 -0.16
N LYS A 68 9.03 -8.22 -0.03
CA LYS A 68 9.98 -8.27 -1.15
C LYS A 68 9.48 -8.96 -2.43
N PRO A 69 8.74 -10.09 -2.37
CA PRO A 69 8.21 -10.72 -3.59
C PRO A 69 6.97 -10.03 -4.18
N PHE A 70 6.39 -9.04 -3.49
CA PHE A 70 5.25 -8.28 -4.02
C PHE A 70 5.68 -7.50 -5.27
N PRO A 71 5.02 -7.71 -6.43
CA PRO A 71 5.40 -7.05 -7.67
C PRO A 71 5.09 -5.56 -7.59
N MET A 72 6.03 -4.71 -8.02
CA MET A 72 5.78 -3.27 -8.15
C MET A 72 5.75 -2.90 -9.65
N PRO A 73 4.65 -2.34 -10.17
CA PRO A 73 4.53 -1.96 -11.58
C PRO A 73 5.62 -0.95 -11.98
N SER A 74 6.39 -1.27 -13.03
CA SER A 74 7.52 -0.44 -13.48
C SER A 74 7.10 0.88 -14.14
N ASP A 75 5.91 0.91 -14.72
CA ASP A 75 5.30 2.06 -15.40
C ASP A 75 4.44 2.92 -14.46
N MET A 76 4.41 2.59 -13.16
CA MET A 76 3.63 3.32 -12.14
C MET A 76 3.89 4.83 -12.17
N VAL A 77 5.13 5.26 -12.38
CA VAL A 77 5.53 6.68 -12.47
C VAL A 77 4.74 7.44 -13.54
N LEU A 78 4.40 6.80 -14.65
CA LEU A 78 3.77 7.42 -15.81
C LEU A 78 2.25 7.30 -15.80
N SER A 79 1.68 6.55 -14.86
CA SER A 79 0.25 6.31 -14.80
C SER A 79 -0.51 7.53 -14.26
N LYS A 80 -1.66 7.84 -14.87
CA LYS A 80 -2.59 8.86 -14.33
C LYS A 80 -3.07 8.48 -12.93
N SER A 81 -3.25 7.18 -12.69
CA SER A 81 -3.66 6.62 -11.40
C SER A 81 -2.69 6.99 -10.27
N SER A 82 -1.37 6.99 -10.50
CA SER A 82 -0.41 7.42 -9.47
C SER A 82 -0.61 8.88 -9.04
N LEU A 83 -0.87 9.77 -10.00
CA LEU A 83 -1.12 11.18 -9.68
C LEU A 83 -2.43 11.34 -8.88
N GLU A 84 -3.47 10.61 -9.27
CA GLU A 84 -4.76 10.60 -8.56
C GLU A 84 -4.63 10.03 -7.15
N ILE A 85 -3.92 8.91 -6.98
CA ILE A 85 -3.61 8.32 -5.67
C ILE A 85 -2.90 9.36 -4.78
N GLU A 86 -1.89 10.05 -5.30
CA GLU A 86 -1.17 11.05 -4.50
C GLU A 86 -2.08 12.20 -4.04
N ASN A 87 -3.02 12.64 -4.88
CA ASN A 87 -3.99 13.66 -4.51
C ASN A 87 -4.98 13.17 -3.45
N LEU A 88 -5.45 11.92 -3.56
CA LEU A 88 -6.33 11.29 -2.56
C LEU A 88 -5.62 11.14 -1.21
N VAL A 89 -4.36 10.71 -1.20
CA VAL A 89 -3.56 10.63 0.04
C VAL A 89 -3.43 12.01 0.69
N LYS A 90 -3.16 13.07 -0.09
CA LYS A 90 -3.12 14.45 0.44
C LYS A 90 -4.47 14.91 1.00
N ALA A 91 -5.59 14.50 0.37
CA ALA A 91 -6.92 14.81 0.87
C ALA A 91 -7.20 14.11 2.21
N ILE A 92 -6.81 12.83 2.33
CA ILE A 92 -6.89 12.06 3.58
C ILE A 92 -6.06 12.73 4.69
N GLU A 93 -4.82 13.16 4.40
CA GLU A 93 -3.96 13.84 5.39
C GLU A 93 -4.54 15.18 5.90
N GLN A 94 -5.37 15.84 5.08
CA GLN A 94 -6.04 17.09 5.45
C GLN A 94 -7.30 16.85 6.29
N GLU A 95 -7.90 15.67 6.19
CA GLU A 95 -9.03 15.25 7.01
C GLU A 95 -8.55 14.74 8.38
N LYS A 96 -8.85 15.51 9.43
CA LYS A 96 -8.33 15.22 10.79
C LYS A 96 -9.28 14.41 11.66
N GLU A 97 -10.59 14.43 11.38
CA GLU A 97 -11.60 13.79 12.24
C GLU A 97 -12.77 13.15 11.47
N ASN A 98 -12.69 13.07 10.14
CA ASN A 98 -13.74 12.47 9.31
C ASN A 98 -13.37 11.05 8.87
N ASP A 99 -14.40 10.25 8.61
CA ASP A 99 -14.26 8.93 8.00
C ASP A 99 -13.68 9.05 6.58
N THR A 100 -12.47 8.51 6.38
CA THR A 100 -11.75 8.51 5.11
C THR A 100 -12.01 7.28 4.26
N SER A 101 -12.88 6.36 4.71
CA SER A 101 -13.14 5.07 4.04
C SER A 101 -13.49 5.23 2.56
N THR A 102 -14.22 6.29 2.19
CA THR A 102 -14.60 6.54 0.79
C THR A 102 -13.38 6.87 -0.08
N LEU A 103 -12.41 7.62 0.45
CA LEU A 103 -11.19 7.99 -0.26
C LEU A 103 -10.22 6.79 -0.33
N GLU A 104 -10.15 6.01 0.75
CA GLU A 104 -9.38 4.78 0.82
C GLU A 104 -9.88 3.74 -0.20
N ASN A 105 -11.19 3.56 -0.30
CA ASN A 105 -11.78 2.68 -1.31
C ASN A 105 -11.47 3.15 -2.74
N GLN A 106 -11.43 4.46 -3.00
CA GLN A 106 -11.01 4.99 -4.30
C GLN A 106 -9.54 4.68 -4.60
N ILE A 107 -8.67 4.77 -3.59
CA ILE A 107 -7.27 4.37 -3.71
C ILE A 107 -7.19 2.87 -4.07
N ASP A 108 -7.94 2.00 -3.40
CA ASP A 108 -7.94 0.56 -3.72
C ASP A 108 -8.34 0.29 -5.18
N PHE A 109 -9.41 0.94 -5.69
CA PHE A 109 -9.79 0.82 -7.10
C PHE A 109 -8.70 1.28 -8.07
N LEU A 110 -8.03 2.41 -7.76
CA LEU A 110 -6.92 2.91 -8.56
C LEU A 110 -5.72 1.97 -8.52
N VAL A 111 -5.45 1.34 -7.37
CA VAL A 111 -4.42 0.32 -7.24
C VAL A 111 -4.75 -0.90 -8.10
N TYR A 112 -5.98 -1.42 -8.06
CA TYR A 112 -6.37 -2.53 -8.95
C TYR A 112 -6.16 -2.20 -10.43
N HIS A 113 -6.51 -0.97 -10.83
CA HIS A 113 -6.29 -0.50 -12.19
C HIS A 113 -4.80 -0.40 -12.55
N LEU A 114 -3.96 0.05 -11.61
CA LEU A 114 -2.51 0.16 -11.76
C LEU A 114 -1.84 -1.20 -12.02
N TYR A 115 -2.43 -2.27 -11.47
CA TYR A 115 -1.97 -3.65 -11.67
C TYR A 115 -2.71 -4.36 -12.82
N GLY A 116 -3.66 -3.68 -13.48
CA GLY A 116 -4.40 -4.23 -14.61
C GLY A 116 -5.36 -5.36 -14.26
N LEU A 117 -5.84 -5.42 -13.01
CA LEU A 117 -6.78 -6.46 -12.59
C LEU A 117 -8.13 -6.30 -13.31
N THR A 118 -8.66 -7.43 -13.75
CA THR A 118 -10.04 -7.53 -14.23
C THR A 118 -11.03 -7.55 -13.07
N TYR A 119 -12.31 -7.33 -13.36
CA TYR A 119 -13.37 -7.38 -12.35
C TYR A 119 -13.39 -8.73 -11.61
N ASP A 120 -13.26 -9.85 -12.34
CA ASP A 120 -13.27 -11.19 -11.75
C ASP A 120 -12.07 -11.41 -10.81
N GLU A 121 -10.90 -10.84 -11.13
CA GLU A 121 -9.73 -10.89 -10.27
C GLU A 121 -9.87 -9.99 -9.04
N VAL A 122 -10.50 -8.82 -9.17
CA VAL A 122 -10.83 -7.95 -8.03
C VAL A 122 -11.74 -8.68 -7.05
N LEU A 123 -12.73 -9.45 -7.52
CA LEU A 123 -13.60 -10.24 -6.64
C LEU A 123 -12.86 -11.34 -5.85
N ILE A 124 -11.70 -11.82 -6.34
CA ILE A 124 -10.85 -12.76 -5.60
C ILE A 124 -10.08 -12.03 -4.48
N VAL A 125 -9.69 -10.79 -4.73
CA VAL A 125 -8.88 -9.96 -3.82
C VAL A 125 -9.73 -9.33 -2.73
N ASP A 126 -10.90 -8.82 -3.11
CA ASP A 126 -11.79 -8.00 -2.30
C ASP A 126 -13.25 -8.39 -2.55
N PRO A 127 -13.65 -9.60 -2.11
CA PRO A 127 -15.05 -10.04 -2.15
C PRO A 127 -15.86 -9.20 -1.15
N GLU A 128 -17.06 -8.75 -1.58
CA GLU A 128 -17.98 -7.87 -0.83
C GLU A 128 -18.11 -8.16 0.68
#